data_AF-A0A736G2M1-F1
#
_entry.id   AF-A0A736G2M1-F1
#
_cell.length_a   1.000
_cell.length_b   1.000
_cell.length_c   1.000
_cell.angle_alpha   90.00
_cell.angle_beta   90.00
_cell.angle_gamma   90.00
#
_symmetry.space_group_name_H-M   'P 1'
#
loop_
_entity.id
_entity.type
_entity.pdbx_description
1 polymer ?
#
loop_
_entity_poly.entity_id
_entity_poly.type
_entity_poly.pdbx_seq_one_letter_code
_entity_poly.pdbx_strand_id
1 'polypeptide(L)' 'MDSFPEIEIAEYKVFDESNNNDDNVLNISYGVDENYLDGVGVSIASVVLNNNIPLAFHIICDSYSPC' A
#
# COMPACT_ATOMS: atom_id res chain seq x y z
N MET A 1 -11.22 23.03 15.79
CA MET A 1 -10.99 21.67 15.28
C MET A 1 -9.55 21.65 14.87
N ASP A 2 -8.70 21.04 15.70
CA ASP A 2 -7.29 20.96 15.41
C ASP A 2 -7.12 19.99 14.25
N SER A 3 -6.62 20.51 13.12
CA SER A 3 -6.29 19.70 11.95
C SER A 3 -5.29 18.66 12.39
N PHE A 4 -5.51 17.38 12.04
CA PHE A 4 -4.49 16.36 12.23
C PHE A 4 -3.19 16.83 11.53
N PRO A 5 -2.01 16.53 12.10
CA PRO A 5 -0.76 16.88 11.45
C PRO A 5 -0.77 16.33 10.02
N GLU A 6 -0.51 17.22 9.05
CA GLU A 6 -0.42 16.85 7.65
C GLU A 6 0.82 15.96 7.50
N ILE A 7 0.61 14.69 7.14
CA ILE A 7 1.72 13.77 6.87
C ILE A 7 2.25 14.14 5.48
N GLU A 8 3.43 14.77 5.43
CA GLU A 8 4.10 15.08 4.17
C GLU A 8 4.74 13.79 3.62
N ILE A 9 4.17 13.26 2.53
CA ILE A 9 4.73 12.10 1.84
C ILE A 9 5.94 12.58 1.03
N ALA A 10 7.15 12.28 1.51
CA ALA A 10 8.39 12.72 0.86
C ALA A 10 8.63 12.05 -0.51
N GLU A 11 8.26 10.78 -0.63
CA GLU A 11 8.41 10.00 -1.87
C GLU A 11 7.26 9.00 -2.01
N TYR A 12 6.76 8.83 -3.23
CA TYR A 12 5.79 7.79 -3.55
C TYR A 12 6.19 7.11 -4.86
N LYS A 13 5.90 5.82 -4.97
CA LYS A 13 6.14 5.05 -6.18
C LYS A 13 4.90 4.26 -6.56
N VAL A 14 4.43 4.47 -7.79
CA VAL A 14 3.34 3.71 -8.37
C VAL A 14 3.93 2.56 -9.16
N PHE A 15 3.46 1.35 -8.89
CA PHE A 15 3.91 0.14 -9.57
C PHE A 15 2.88 -0.40 -10.57
N ASP A 16 1.61 0.03 -10.44
CA ASP A 16 0.52 -0.31 -11.35
C ASP A 16 -0.04 0.97 -11.98
N GLU A 17 0.22 1.15 -13.27
CA GLU A 17 -0.29 2.26 -14.07
C GLU A 17 -1.52 1.87 -14.90
N SER A 18 -2.11 0.69 -14.64
CA SER A 18 -3.32 0.29 -15.33
C SER A 18 -4.47 1.27 -14.99
N ASN A 19 -5.05 1.90 -16.02
CA ASN A 19 -6.20 2.80 -15.88
C ASN A 19 -7.49 2.00 -15.66
N ASN A 20 -7.54 1.21 -14.59
CA ASN A 20 -8.75 0.53 -14.17
C ASN A 20 -9.61 1.52 -13.37
N ASN A 21 -10.49 2.25 -14.07
CA ASN A 21 -11.56 3.06 -13.46
C ASN A 21 -12.71 2.18 -12.95
N ASP A 22 -12.38 1.05 -12.35
CA ASP A 22 -13.40 0.14 -11.83
C ASP A 22 -13.81 0.64 -10.45
N ASP A 23 -15.08 1.01 -10.28
CA ASP A 23 -15.61 1.60 -9.04
C ASP A 23 -15.60 0.60 -7.85
N ASN A 24 -15.22 -0.66 -8.10
CA ASN A 24 -15.27 -1.76 -7.14
C ASN A 24 -13.87 -2.30 -6.75
N VAL A 25 -12.85 -1.43 -6.70
CA VAL A 25 -11.50 -1.77 -6.21
C VAL A 25 -11.47 -1.79 -4.68
N LEU A 26 -10.94 -2.88 -4.10
CA LEU A 26 -10.64 -2.94 -2.68
C LEU A 26 -9.27 -2.29 -2.40
N ASN A 27 -9.31 -1.17 -1.68
CA ASN A 27 -8.13 -0.40 -1.30
C ASN A 27 -7.63 -0.82 0.09
N ILE A 28 -6.37 -1.21 0.20
CA ILE A 28 -5.75 -1.67 1.45
C ILE A 28 -4.44 -0.90 1.65
N SER A 29 -4.28 -0.28 2.83
CA SER A 29 -3.08 0.46 3.19
C SER A 29 -2.29 -0.22 4.31
N TYR A 30 -0.97 -0.26 4.18
CA TYR A 30 -0.04 -0.72 5.22
C TYR A 30 0.88 0.42 5.63
N GLY A 31 0.97 0.69 6.93
CA GLY A 31 2.07 1.45 7.53
C GLY A 31 3.11 0.45 8.02
N VAL A 32 4.35 0.56 7.53
CA VAL A 32 5.38 -0.45 7.73
C VAL A 32 6.68 0.22 8.14
N ASP A 33 7.42 -0.40 9.06
CA ASP A 33 8.82 -0.08 9.28
C ASP A 33 9.73 -1.07 8.51
N GLU A 34 11.02 -0.77 8.44
CA GLU A 34 12.02 -1.53 7.67
C GLU A 34 12.10 -3.03 8.02
N ASN A 35 11.68 -3.45 9.21
CA ASN A 35 11.74 -4.85 9.67
C ASN A 35 10.46 -5.64 9.37
N TYR A 36 9.38 -4.99 8.94
CA TYR A 36 8.07 -5.63 8.76
C TYR A 36 7.64 -5.84 7.30
N LEU A 37 8.51 -5.52 6.33
CA LEU A 37 8.20 -5.70 4.90
C LEU A 37 7.88 -7.14 4.51
N ASP A 38 8.58 -8.13 5.08
CA ASP A 38 8.32 -9.55 4.80
C ASP A 38 6.91 -9.97 5.24
N GLY A 39 6.48 -9.52 6.42
CA GLY A 39 5.13 -9.80 6.94
C GLY A 39 4.04 -9.15 6.09
N VAL A 40 4.28 -7.93 5.61
CA VAL A 40 3.39 -7.25 4.67
C VAL A 40 3.31 -8.00 3.34
N GLY A 41 4.44 -8.49 2.82
CA GLY A 41 4.46 -9.33 1.63
C GLY A 41 3.62 -10.59 1.76
N VAL A 42 3.72 -11.30 2.90
CA VAL A 42 2.88 -12.48 3.19
C VAL A 42 1.39 -12.11 3.26
N SER A 43 1.06 -10.99 3.90
CA SER A 43 -0.33 -10.50 3.98
C SER A 43 -0.89 -10.17 2.59
N ILE A 44 -0.17 -9.39 1.77
CA ILE A 44 -0.56 -9.05 0.40
C ILE A 44 -0.78 -10.33 -0.43
N ALA A 45 0.15 -11.28 -0.38
CA ALA A 45 0.02 -12.55 -1.10
C ALA A 45 -1.24 -13.31 -0.70
N SER A 46 -1.55 -13.38 0.60
CA SER A 46 -2.78 -14.03 1.08
C SER A 46 -4.05 -13.35 0.57
N VAL A 47 -4.09 -12.01 0.53
CA VAL A 47 -5.25 -11.26 0.04
C VAL A 47 -5.43 -11.51 -1.46
N VAL A 48 -4.35 -11.43 -2.23
CA VAL A 48 -4.35 -11.67 -3.68
C VAL A 48 -4.83 -13.08 -4.01
N LEU A 49 -4.36 -14.11 -3.28
CA LEU A 49 -4.74 -15.50 -3.54
C LEU A 49 -6.19 -15.84 -3.18
N ASN A 50 -6.85 -15.03 -2.34
CA ASN A 50 -8.18 -15.33 -1.80
C ASN A 50 -9.27 -14.35 -2.27
N ASN A 51 -8.98 -13.47 -3.23
CA ASN A 51 -9.93 -12.50 -3.75
C ASN A 51 -9.93 -12.51 -5.28
N ASN A 52 -11.12 -12.35 -5.86
CA ASN A 52 -11.33 -12.25 -7.32
C ASN A 52 -11.80 -10.85 -7.74
N ILE A 53 -11.72 -9.87 -6.85
CA ILE A 53 -12.03 -8.47 -7.13
C ILE A 53 -10.75 -7.68 -7.39
N PRO A 54 -10.79 -6.55 -8.11
CA PRO A 54 -9.64 -5.66 -8.24
C PRO A 54 -9.12 -5.20 -6.87
N LEU A 55 -7.80 -5.19 -6.70
CA LEU A 55 -7.12 -4.84 -5.45
C LEU A 55 -6.14 -3.70 -5.70
N ALA A 56 -6.07 -2.75 -4.77
CA ALA A 56 -5.04 -1.70 -4.74
C ALA A 56 -4.38 -1.65 -3.36
N PHE A 57 -3.05 -1.77 -3.36
CA PHE A 57 -2.24 -1.77 -2.14
C PHE A 57 -1.42 -0.48 -2.03
N HIS A 58 -1.52 0.17 -0.87
CA HIS A 58 -0.85 1.43 -0.55
C HIS A 58 0.14 1.19 0.59
N ILE A 59 1.43 1.14 0.30
CA ILE A 59 2.46 0.86 1.30
C ILE A 59 3.14 2.17 1.68
N ILE A 60 3.13 2.50 2.96
CA ILE A 60 3.73 3.70 3.53
C ILE A 60 4.85 3.24 4.46
N CYS A 61 6.07 3.68 4.20
CA CYS A 61 7.26 3.33 4.97
C CYS A 61 8.12 4.57 5.23
N ASP A 62 8.73 4.63 6.42
CA ASP A 62 9.64 5.73 6.79
C ASP A 62 10.96 5.70 5.99
N SER A 63 11.41 4.52 5.55
CA SER A 63 12.60 4.38 4.72
C SER A 63 12.43 3.28 3.66
N TYR A 64 12.78 3.59 2.42
CA TYR A 64 13.01 2.58 1.38
C TYR A 64 14.52 2.38 1.25
N SER A 65 15.06 1.42 1.99
CA SER A 65 16.42 0.95 1.71
C SER A 65 16.36 -0.05 0.56
N PRO A 66 16.92 0.25 -0.63
CA PRO A 66 17.04 -0.75 -1.68
C PRO A 66 18.01 -1.84 -1.20
N CYS A 67 17.54 -3.09 -1.23
CA CYS A 67 18.39 -4.27 -1.05
C CYS A 67 19.53 -4.31 -2.07
#